data_AF-A0AAE5WX55-F1
#
_entry.id   AF-A0AAE5WX55-F1
#
_cell.length_a   1.000
_cell.length_b   1.000
_cell.length_c   1.000
_cell.angle_alpha   90.00
_cell.angle_beta   90.00
_cell.angle_gamma   90.00
#
_symmetry.space_group_name_H-M   'P 1'
#
loop_
_entity.id
_entity.type
_entity.pdbx_description
1 polymer ?
#
loop_
_entity_poly.entity_id
_entity_poly.type
_entity_poly.pdbx_seq_one_letter_code
_entity_poly.pdbx_strand_id
1 'polypeptide(L)'
;MGPGLHVVDAFLMEGQTPAGPRGPGRSSRSCRSGGPPAFLGPGTNGREGSSPVCNPVLAPDPTKMREVGMSGKHVIGIDVGKSWLDVAVEGCERVRRHGNDAASIAALIEQFDPAEDIVVFERTGGWERNLEAALADKMIPWAVVHSQRVKAFRQVRGIKAKTDRIDARLLRDYGRDRLGELRLGRREDVTLDCLMARQRQLKAMRHAEACRLATAPLDAVRSSIEDVIVHLDKALAAIAVELARHEDEHPDLAFKEEVLCHQIGVAEQTARGLLALLPELGGLGCKEITSLGGLAPRVHESGSIRKRRGLAPGRTSIKVVLFNPARTAMRFDPQIKEFCSRLRARGKPGKVIMVAVMRKMLVRLNAQLRDAIAKAPAAAAAR
;
A
#
# COMPACT_ATOMS: atom_id res chain seq x y z
N MET A 1 42.81 -37.02 39.08
CA MET A 1 43.25 -35.82 39.82
C MET A 1 42.33 -34.68 39.44
N GLY A 2 41.39 -34.28 40.33
CA GLY A 2 40.72 -32.98 40.21
C GLY A 2 41.60 -31.86 40.80
N PRO A 3 41.08 -30.64 41.05
CA PRO A 3 39.70 -30.17 40.80
C PRO A 3 39.57 -28.67 40.38
N GLY A 4 38.32 -28.23 40.12
CA GLY A 4 37.81 -26.90 40.49
C GLY A 4 36.67 -26.44 39.56
N LEU A 5 35.38 -26.67 39.86
CA LEU A 5 34.46 -25.87 40.71
C LEU A 5 34.30 -24.42 40.19
N HIS A 6 33.11 -23.88 39.86
CA HIS A 6 31.84 -23.77 40.61
C HIS A 6 30.67 -23.46 39.61
N VAL A 7 29.51 -24.16 39.59
CA VAL A 7 28.29 -24.08 40.47
C VAL A 7 27.33 -22.94 40.05
N VAL A 8 26.00 -23.06 39.89
CA VAL A 8 24.99 -24.14 39.65
C VAL A 8 23.73 -23.48 39.06
N ASP A 9 22.93 -24.30 38.39
CA ASP A 9 21.49 -24.16 38.12
C ASP A 9 20.59 -23.89 39.35
N ALA A 10 19.37 -23.40 39.05
CA ALA A 10 18.08 -23.97 39.45
C ALA A 10 17.09 -22.94 40.05
N PHE A 11 15.89 -22.83 39.45
CA PHE A 11 14.64 -23.17 40.16
C PHE A 11 13.47 -23.28 39.17
N LEU A 12 12.90 -24.49 39.10
CA LEU A 12 11.61 -24.85 38.50
C LEU A 12 10.58 -25.00 39.64
N MET A 13 9.33 -24.65 39.33
CA MET A 13 8.07 -25.20 39.92
C MET A 13 7.84 -25.07 41.44
N GLU A 14 6.75 -24.38 41.82
CA GLU A 14 5.60 -24.96 42.53
C GLU A 14 4.56 -23.87 42.89
N GLY A 15 3.26 -24.20 42.86
CA GLY A 15 2.21 -23.31 43.39
C GLY A 15 0.82 -23.39 42.72
N GLN A 16 0.28 -24.58 42.48
CA GLN A 16 -1.18 -24.78 42.41
C GLN A 16 -1.72 -25.11 43.81
N THR A 17 -2.94 -24.67 44.13
CA THR A 17 -4.05 -25.36 44.85
C THR A 17 -5.00 -24.33 45.51
N PRO A 18 -6.23 -24.68 45.96
CA PRO A 18 -7.22 -25.58 45.35
C PRO A 18 -8.66 -25.00 45.38
N ALA A 19 -9.58 -25.72 44.71
CA ALA A 19 -11.02 -25.55 44.81
C ALA A 19 -11.61 -26.13 46.12
N GLY A 20 -12.71 -25.54 46.61
CA GLY A 20 -13.53 -26.01 47.75
C GLY A 20 -15.03 -25.73 47.53
N PRO A 21 -15.94 -26.29 48.35
CA PRO A 21 -16.96 -27.26 47.88
C PRO A 21 -18.37 -26.70 47.59
N ARG A 22 -19.20 -27.54 46.95
CA ARG A 22 -20.61 -27.31 46.60
C ARG A 22 -21.59 -27.79 47.68
N GLY A 23 -22.70 -27.04 47.83
CA GLY A 23 -24.05 -27.53 48.17
C GLY A 23 -24.74 -26.79 49.33
N PRO A 24 -26.07 -26.94 49.54
CA PRO A 24 -27.20 -26.92 48.61
C PRO A 24 -28.29 -25.90 49.07
N GLY A 25 -29.29 -25.55 48.23
CA GLY A 25 -30.50 -24.88 48.75
C GLY A 25 -31.31 -24.04 47.75
N ARG A 26 -32.50 -24.55 47.43
CA ARG A 26 -33.53 -24.00 46.53
C ARG A 26 -34.14 -22.66 47.01
N SER A 27 -34.59 -21.82 46.08
CA SER A 27 -36.02 -21.49 45.84
C SER A 27 -36.11 -20.46 44.70
N SER A 28 -36.55 -20.88 43.50
CA SER A 28 -37.90 -20.67 42.94
C SER A 28 -38.24 -19.20 42.60
N ARG A 29 -38.16 -18.86 41.30
CA ARG A 29 -39.29 -18.37 40.49
C ARG A 29 -39.00 -18.52 38.99
N SER A 30 -39.83 -19.35 38.35
CA SER A 30 -40.12 -19.47 36.91
C SER A 30 -40.71 -18.15 36.37
N CYS A 31 -40.71 -17.81 35.07
CA CYS A 31 -41.10 -18.56 33.85
C CYS A 31 -40.26 -18.06 32.65
N ARG A 32 -39.65 -18.92 31.80
CA ARG A 32 -40.13 -19.50 30.51
C ARG A 32 -40.86 -18.47 29.63
N SER A 33 -40.50 -18.22 28.37
CA SER A 33 -40.21 -19.09 27.21
C SER A 33 -39.44 -18.28 26.14
N GLY A 34 -38.67 -18.77 25.18
CA GLY A 34 -38.41 -20.08 24.60
C GLY A 34 -37.67 -19.83 23.26
N GLY A 35 -36.77 -20.72 22.88
CA GLY A 35 -36.23 -20.85 21.52
C GLY A 35 -35.74 -22.30 21.36
N PRO A 36 -35.07 -22.70 20.27
CA PRO A 36 -35.03 -22.22 18.87
C PRO A 36 -35.37 -23.42 17.91
N PRO A 37 -35.06 -23.41 16.59
CA PRO A 37 -33.71 -23.84 16.17
C PRO A 37 -33.17 -23.13 14.89
N ALA A 38 -31.99 -23.60 14.48
CA ALA A 38 -30.96 -23.04 13.62
C ALA A 38 -31.19 -23.06 12.08
N PHE A 39 -30.09 -22.82 11.34
CA PHE A 39 -29.81 -22.91 9.89
C PHE A 39 -30.05 -21.61 9.09
N LEU A 40 -29.18 -21.08 8.22
CA LEU A 40 -27.95 -21.52 7.54
C LEU A 40 -27.13 -20.26 7.16
N GLY A 41 -25.80 -20.39 7.07
CA GLY A 41 -24.91 -19.38 6.48
C GLY A 41 -25.17 -19.14 4.99
N PRO A 42 -24.42 -18.20 4.40
CA PRO A 42 -23.23 -18.69 3.70
C PRO A 42 -21.97 -18.02 4.23
N GLY A 43 -21.02 -18.87 4.64
CA GLY A 43 -19.62 -18.53 4.47
C GLY A 43 -19.24 -18.76 3.01
N THR A 44 -18.50 -17.81 2.45
CA THR A 44 -17.44 -18.13 1.49
C THR A 44 -16.28 -17.17 1.69
N ASN A 45 -15.19 -17.79 2.10
CA ASN A 45 -13.80 -17.38 2.00
C ASN A 45 -13.45 -16.48 0.82
N GLY A 46 -12.39 -15.69 1.03
CA GLY A 46 -11.37 -15.47 0.02
C GLY A 46 -11.57 -14.25 -0.86
N ARG A 47 -10.93 -13.15 -0.46
CA ARG A 47 -10.00 -12.38 -1.31
C ARG A 47 -9.31 -11.32 -0.46
N GLU A 48 -8.05 -11.59 -0.15
CA GLU A 48 -7.06 -10.54 0.10
C GLU A 48 -6.97 -9.70 -1.18
N GLY A 49 -7.71 -8.58 -1.19
CA GLY A 49 -7.62 -7.56 -2.23
C GLY A 49 -6.86 -6.38 -1.66
N SER A 50 -5.60 -6.25 -2.05
CA SER A 50 -4.77 -5.06 -1.84
C SER A 50 -5.52 -3.79 -2.29
N SER A 51 -5.95 -2.97 -1.34
CA SER A 51 -6.26 -1.56 -1.59
C SER A 51 -4.97 -0.76 -1.63
N PRO A 52 -4.74 0.10 -2.65
CA PRO A 52 -4.56 1.52 -2.31
C PRO A 52 -4.84 2.64 -3.38
N VAL A 53 -5.51 3.70 -2.91
CA VAL A 53 -5.35 5.19 -3.09
C VAL A 53 -5.87 5.97 -4.31
N CYS A 54 -6.72 6.95 -3.99
CA CYS A 54 -6.88 8.22 -4.72
C CYS A 54 -5.88 9.27 -4.19
N ASN A 55 -5.01 9.84 -5.03
CA ASN A 55 -4.25 11.04 -4.66
C ASN A 55 -5.19 12.27 -4.57
N PRO A 56 -5.17 13.06 -3.47
CA PRO A 56 -5.77 14.40 -3.39
C PRO A 56 -4.80 15.49 -3.88
N VAL A 57 -5.35 16.69 -4.12
CA VAL A 57 -4.86 17.86 -4.90
C VAL A 57 -3.38 18.21 -4.68
N LEU A 58 -2.56 18.09 -5.75
CA LEU A 58 -1.17 18.54 -5.82
C LEU A 58 -1.10 19.91 -6.53
N ALA A 59 -0.47 20.88 -5.87
CA ALA A 59 0.00 22.13 -6.48
C ALA A 59 1.15 21.84 -7.49
N PRO A 60 1.56 22.81 -8.34
CA PRO A 60 2.56 22.56 -9.36
C PRO A 60 3.96 22.33 -8.76
N ASP A 61 4.65 21.36 -9.32
CA ASP A 61 6.00 20.90 -9.00
C ASP A 61 6.87 21.20 -10.25
N PRO A 62 8.02 21.87 -10.11
CA PRO A 62 8.78 22.45 -11.23
C PRO A 62 9.48 21.46 -12.17
N THR A 63 9.42 20.14 -11.92
CA THR A 63 9.94 19.07 -12.82
C THR A 63 8.87 18.40 -13.69
N LYS A 64 7.63 18.90 -13.69
CA LYS A 64 6.58 18.40 -14.59
C LYS A 64 6.99 18.62 -16.05
N MET A 65 6.81 17.59 -16.89
CA MET A 65 6.58 17.79 -18.33
C MET A 65 5.70 19.01 -18.48
N ARG A 66 6.23 20.06 -19.13
CA ARG A 66 5.61 21.39 -19.29
C ARG A 66 4.11 21.24 -19.35
N GLU A 67 3.39 22.05 -18.56
CA GLU A 67 1.93 22.20 -18.60
C GLU A 67 1.41 21.96 -20.01
N VAL A 68 1.08 20.71 -20.32
CA VAL A 68 0.58 20.37 -21.63
C VAL A 68 -0.79 21.01 -21.63
N GLY A 69 -1.04 21.93 -22.54
CA GLY A 69 -2.34 22.58 -22.66
C GLY A 69 -3.40 21.50 -22.69
N MET A 70 -4.13 21.32 -21.58
CA MET A 70 -5.18 20.30 -21.48
C MET A 70 -6.44 20.75 -22.26
N SER A 71 -6.39 21.92 -22.91
CA SER A 71 -7.43 22.42 -23.81
C SER A 71 -7.22 21.84 -25.22
N GLY A 72 -8.22 21.12 -25.73
CA GLY A 72 -8.24 20.65 -27.12
C GLY A 72 -7.65 19.26 -27.36
N LYS A 73 -7.11 18.58 -26.34
CA LYS A 73 -6.60 17.22 -26.51
C LYS A 73 -7.70 16.21 -26.83
N HIS A 74 -7.38 15.25 -27.70
CA HIS A 74 -8.19 14.08 -27.98
C HIS A 74 -7.99 13.03 -26.88
N VAL A 75 -9.09 12.56 -26.30
CA VAL A 75 -9.03 11.57 -25.23
C VAL A 75 -9.09 10.16 -25.80
N ILE A 76 -8.19 9.30 -25.33
CA ILE A 76 -8.13 7.89 -25.66
C ILE A 76 -8.40 7.09 -24.39
N GLY A 77 -9.54 6.41 -24.30
CA GLY A 77 -9.87 5.52 -23.19
C GLY A 77 -9.38 4.11 -23.46
N ILE A 78 -8.62 3.52 -22.54
CA ILE A 78 -8.13 2.14 -22.66
C ILE A 78 -8.59 1.31 -21.47
N ASP A 79 -9.38 0.26 -21.75
CA ASP A 79 -9.61 -0.80 -20.76
C ASP A 79 -8.48 -1.83 -20.84
N VAL A 80 -7.79 -2.03 -19.72
CA VAL A 80 -6.56 -2.82 -19.65
C VAL A 80 -6.87 -4.19 -19.06
N GLY A 81 -6.86 -5.22 -19.91
CA GLY A 81 -6.95 -6.62 -19.52
C GLY A 81 -5.58 -7.31 -19.47
N LYS A 82 -5.56 -8.55 -18.97
CA LYS A 82 -4.33 -9.37 -18.91
C LYS A 82 -3.72 -9.61 -20.30
N SER A 83 -4.54 -9.90 -21.30
CA SER A 83 -4.09 -10.28 -22.65
C SER A 83 -4.45 -9.25 -23.71
N TRP A 84 -5.36 -8.32 -23.42
CA TRP A 84 -5.95 -7.44 -24.41
C TRP A 84 -6.08 -6.02 -23.86
N LEU A 85 -5.97 -5.05 -24.76
CA LEU A 85 -6.26 -3.64 -24.57
C LEU A 85 -7.43 -3.27 -25.48
N ASP A 86 -8.54 -2.82 -24.91
CA ASP A 86 -9.66 -2.27 -25.67
C ASP A 86 -9.53 -0.74 -25.70
N VAL A 87 -9.40 -0.18 -26.90
CA VAL A 87 -9.00 1.21 -27.14
C VAL A 87 -10.15 1.97 -27.79
N ALA A 88 -10.64 3.00 -27.10
CA ALA A 88 -11.67 3.91 -27.56
C ALA A 88 -11.07 5.31 -27.79
N VAL A 89 -10.95 5.72 -29.04
CA VAL A 89 -10.41 7.03 -29.42
C VAL A 89 -11.56 8.04 -29.55
N GLU A 90 -11.33 9.28 -29.18
CA GLU A 90 -12.27 10.39 -29.41
C GLU A 90 -12.49 10.63 -30.92
N GLY A 91 -13.71 10.99 -31.31
CA GLY A 91 -14.10 11.07 -32.73
C GLY A 91 -14.27 9.72 -33.43
N CYS A 92 -13.90 8.59 -32.82
CA CYS A 92 -14.07 7.25 -33.38
C CYS A 92 -15.19 6.46 -32.67
N GLU A 93 -16.10 5.88 -33.44
CA GLU A 93 -17.15 5.02 -32.87
C GLU A 93 -16.65 3.61 -32.53
N ARG A 94 -15.72 3.07 -33.32
CA ARG A 94 -15.27 1.67 -33.18
C ARG A 94 -14.18 1.55 -32.12
N VAL A 95 -14.41 0.70 -31.12
CA VAL A 95 -13.37 0.26 -30.17
C VAL A 95 -12.51 -0.78 -30.87
N ARG A 96 -11.19 -0.60 -30.83
CA ARG A 96 -10.22 -1.54 -31.38
C ARG A 96 -9.60 -2.35 -30.25
N ARG A 97 -9.25 -3.60 -30.52
CA ARG A 97 -8.63 -4.49 -29.56
C ARG A 97 -7.20 -4.81 -30.00
N HIS A 98 -6.26 -4.66 -29.08
CA HIS A 98 -4.82 -4.87 -29.28
C HIS A 98 -4.29 -5.84 -28.22
N GLY A 99 -3.18 -6.53 -28.49
CA GLY A 99 -2.52 -7.39 -27.50
C GLY A 99 -1.92 -6.59 -26.35
N ASN A 100 -1.96 -7.13 -25.12
CA ASN A 100 -1.21 -6.59 -23.99
C ASN A 100 0.18 -7.25 -23.90
N ASP A 101 0.98 -7.04 -24.94
CA ASP A 101 2.36 -7.46 -25.07
C ASP A 101 3.19 -6.30 -25.62
N ALA A 102 4.51 -6.35 -25.44
CA ALA A 102 5.40 -5.24 -25.79
C ALA A 102 5.32 -4.85 -27.27
N ALA A 103 5.21 -5.82 -28.18
CA ALA A 103 5.17 -5.56 -29.62
C ALA A 103 3.85 -4.92 -30.04
N SER A 104 2.72 -5.47 -29.56
CA SER A 104 1.39 -4.91 -29.81
C SER A 104 1.23 -3.50 -29.24
N ILE A 105 1.78 -3.24 -28.05
CA ILE A 105 1.74 -1.92 -27.40
C ILE A 105 2.59 -0.92 -28.16
N ALA A 106 3.81 -1.28 -28.58
CA ALA A 106 4.65 -0.41 -29.38
C ALA A 106 3.92 0.00 -30.68
N ALA A 107 3.35 -0.97 -31.41
CA ALA A 107 2.59 -0.70 -32.63
C ALA A 107 1.30 0.12 -32.40
N LEU A 108 0.66 -0.02 -31.23
CA LEU A 108 -0.49 0.79 -30.85
C LEU A 108 -0.08 2.25 -30.63
N ILE A 109 0.99 2.49 -29.88
CA ILE A 109 1.39 3.82 -29.44
C ILE A 109 1.93 4.67 -30.59
N GLU A 110 2.50 4.08 -31.64
CA GLU A 110 2.86 4.81 -32.88
C GLU A 110 1.64 5.45 -33.59
N GLN A 111 0.41 5.06 -33.23
CA GLN A 111 -0.81 5.66 -33.78
C GLN A 111 -1.25 6.92 -33.02
N PHE A 112 -0.59 7.25 -31.90
CA PHE A 112 -0.97 8.37 -31.04
C PHE A 112 -0.02 9.55 -31.22
N ASP A 113 -0.56 10.76 -31.15
CA ASP A 113 0.18 12.02 -31.22
C ASP A 113 0.46 12.55 -29.80
N PRO A 114 1.73 12.68 -29.37
CA PRO A 114 2.07 13.24 -28.06
C PRO A 114 1.53 14.67 -27.82
N ALA A 115 1.40 15.47 -28.89
CA ALA A 115 0.90 16.84 -28.80
C ALA A 115 -0.62 16.88 -28.60
N GLU A 116 -1.35 16.05 -29.33
CA GLU A 116 -2.82 16.12 -29.40
C GLU A 116 -3.53 15.10 -28.50
N ASP A 117 -2.91 13.96 -28.19
CA ASP A 117 -3.59 12.88 -27.49
C ASP A 117 -3.33 12.87 -25.98
N ILE A 118 -4.28 12.31 -25.24
CA ILE A 118 -4.10 11.87 -23.85
C ILE A 118 -4.76 10.51 -23.62
N VAL A 119 -4.01 9.60 -23.01
CA VAL A 119 -4.45 8.24 -22.75
C VAL A 119 -5.00 8.10 -21.33
N VAL A 120 -6.19 7.53 -21.16
CA VAL A 120 -6.90 7.42 -19.88
C VAL A 120 -7.26 5.96 -19.62
N PHE A 121 -6.81 5.41 -18.49
CA PHE A 121 -7.09 4.03 -18.10
C PHE A 121 -7.19 3.86 -16.58
N GLU A 122 -7.77 2.75 -16.13
CA GLU A 122 -7.71 2.34 -14.72
C GLU A 122 -6.56 1.35 -14.47
N ARG A 123 -6.04 1.30 -13.23
CA ARG A 123 -5.04 0.29 -12.86
C ARG A 123 -5.69 -1.08 -12.78
N THR A 124 -5.07 -2.08 -13.41
CA THR A 124 -5.53 -3.47 -13.42
C THR A 124 -4.43 -4.39 -12.91
N GLY A 125 -4.08 -4.25 -11.62
CA GLY A 125 -3.20 -5.22 -10.94
C GLY A 125 -1.78 -5.32 -11.51
N GLY A 126 -1.32 -4.34 -12.30
CA GLY A 126 0.00 -4.29 -12.90
C GLY A 126 0.05 -4.65 -14.38
N TRP A 127 -1.06 -5.07 -14.99
CA TRP A 127 -1.13 -5.33 -16.44
C TRP A 127 -0.97 -4.04 -17.27
N GLU A 128 -1.17 -2.87 -16.66
CA GLU A 128 -0.99 -1.56 -17.28
C GLU A 128 0.46 -1.10 -17.40
N ARG A 129 1.42 -1.76 -16.73
CA ARG A 129 2.80 -1.27 -16.63
C ARG A 129 3.53 -1.17 -17.97
N ASN A 130 3.30 -2.13 -18.87
CA ASN A 130 3.90 -2.12 -20.20
C ASN A 130 3.38 -0.93 -21.03
N LEU A 131 2.09 -0.61 -20.87
CA LEU A 131 1.46 0.55 -21.49
C LEU A 131 2.02 1.85 -20.90
N GLU A 132 2.11 1.96 -19.57
CA GLU A 132 2.73 3.12 -18.88
C GLU A 132 4.16 3.39 -19.36
N ALA A 133 5.00 2.35 -19.44
CA ALA A 133 6.39 2.46 -19.88
C ALA A 133 6.49 2.99 -21.31
N ALA A 134 5.72 2.41 -22.24
CA ALA A 134 5.79 2.80 -23.63
C ALA A 134 5.18 4.19 -23.91
N LEU A 135 4.14 4.60 -23.15
CA LEU A 135 3.61 5.97 -23.20
C LEU A 135 4.64 6.98 -22.72
N ALA A 136 5.37 6.64 -21.64
CA ALA A 136 6.45 7.47 -21.13
C ALA A 136 7.60 7.61 -22.14
N ASP A 137 8.03 6.53 -22.77
CA ASP A 137 9.12 6.54 -23.76
C ASP A 137 8.78 7.41 -24.98
N LYS A 138 7.51 7.47 -25.37
CA LYS A 138 7.00 8.32 -26.46
C LYS A 138 6.52 9.69 -26.00
N MET A 139 6.65 10.01 -24.71
CA MET A 139 6.23 11.28 -24.12
C MET A 139 4.73 11.60 -24.34
N ILE A 140 3.90 10.58 -24.53
CA ILE A 140 2.45 10.74 -24.70
C ILE A 140 1.83 10.93 -23.32
N PRO A 141 1.08 12.01 -23.07
CA PRO A 141 0.42 12.21 -21.78
C PRO A 141 -0.57 11.10 -21.47
N TRP A 142 -0.58 10.61 -20.23
CA TRP A 142 -1.57 9.65 -19.78
C TRP A 142 -2.11 9.98 -18.39
N ALA A 143 -3.31 9.50 -18.05
CA ALA A 143 -3.92 9.67 -16.74
C ALA A 143 -4.48 8.35 -16.24
N VAL A 144 -4.10 8.00 -15.02
CA VAL A 144 -4.61 6.81 -14.34
C VAL A 144 -5.79 7.19 -13.46
N VAL A 145 -6.97 6.68 -13.80
CA VAL A 145 -8.23 6.99 -13.10
C VAL A 145 -8.61 5.91 -12.11
N HIS A 146 -9.21 6.33 -11.00
CA HIS A 146 -9.59 5.42 -9.94
C HIS A 146 -10.90 4.68 -10.27
N SER A 147 -10.91 3.35 -10.18
CA SER A 147 -12.05 2.51 -10.55
C SER A 147 -13.37 2.89 -9.86
N GLN A 148 -13.35 3.39 -8.61
CA GLN A 148 -14.58 3.88 -7.97
C GLN A 148 -15.15 5.14 -8.63
N ARG A 149 -14.31 6.03 -9.17
CA ARG A 149 -14.77 7.22 -9.90
C ARG A 149 -15.40 6.81 -11.23
N VAL A 150 -14.78 5.87 -11.93
CA VAL A 150 -15.31 5.28 -13.16
C VAL A 150 -16.64 4.55 -12.89
N LYS A 151 -16.73 3.79 -11.79
CA LYS A 151 -17.98 3.14 -11.35
C LYS A 151 -19.08 4.15 -11.03
N ALA A 152 -18.77 5.21 -10.27
CA ALA A 152 -19.73 6.27 -9.97
C ALA A 152 -20.17 7.00 -11.24
N PHE A 153 -19.24 7.28 -12.16
CA PHE A 153 -19.53 7.89 -13.45
C PHE A 153 -20.44 7.00 -14.31
N ARG A 154 -20.21 5.67 -14.33
CA ARG A 154 -21.11 4.71 -14.98
C ARG A 154 -22.54 4.83 -14.47
N GLN A 155 -22.69 4.89 -13.14
CA GLN A 155 -24.01 5.00 -12.49
C GLN A 155 -24.72 6.29 -12.91
N VAL A 156 -24.02 7.42 -12.88
CA VAL A 156 -24.56 8.72 -13.31
C VAL A 156 -24.96 8.71 -14.79
N ARG A 157 -24.19 8.01 -15.64
CA ARG A 157 -24.50 7.83 -17.06
C ARG A 157 -25.61 6.79 -17.34
N GLY A 158 -26.11 6.10 -16.31
CA GLY A 158 -27.19 5.10 -16.45
C GLY A 158 -26.79 3.83 -17.23
N ILE A 159 -25.49 3.59 -17.43
CA ILE A 159 -24.99 2.46 -18.23
C ILE A 159 -25.04 1.19 -17.37
N LYS A 160 -25.93 0.25 -17.72
CA LYS A 160 -26.10 -1.02 -16.99
C LYS A 160 -25.21 -2.15 -17.49
N ALA A 161 -24.91 -2.18 -18.78
CA ALA A 161 -24.05 -3.20 -19.38
C ALA A 161 -22.58 -2.98 -19.01
N LYS A 162 -21.85 -4.09 -18.87
CA LYS A 162 -20.40 -4.10 -18.62
C LYS A 162 -19.72 -5.02 -19.62
N THR A 163 -18.90 -4.44 -20.48
CA THR A 163 -18.03 -5.15 -21.43
C THR A 163 -16.76 -4.32 -21.60
N ASP A 164 -15.64 -4.95 -21.95
CA ASP A 164 -14.36 -4.26 -22.10
C ASP A 164 -14.46 -3.06 -23.06
N ARG A 165 -15.25 -3.19 -24.13
CA ARG A 165 -15.52 -2.10 -25.09
C ARG A 165 -16.31 -0.93 -24.50
N ILE A 166 -17.32 -1.22 -23.66
CA ILE A 166 -18.10 -0.19 -22.97
C ILE A 166 -17.21 0.49 -21.93
N ASP A 167 -16.33 -0.26 -21.28
CA ASP A 167 -15.44 0.21 -20.23
C ASP A 167 -14.37 1.15 -20.82
N ALA A 168 -13.79 0.80 -21.98
CA ALA A 168 -12.89 1.68 -22.73
C ALA A 168 -13.56 3.01 -23.13
N ARG A 169 -14.80 2.96 -23.66
CA ARG A 169 -15.56 4.18 -24.00
C ARG A 169 -15.89 5.01 -22.76
N LEU A 170 -16.23 4.37 -21.65
CA LEU A 170 -16.52 5.03 -20.39
C LEU A 170 -15.29 5.78 -19.85
N LEU A 171 -14.10 5.18 -19.97
CA LEU A 171 -12.83 5.80 -19.58
C LEU A 171 -12.51 7.02 -20.46
N ARG A 172 -12.72 6.90 -21.77
CA ARG A 172 -12.60 8.02 -22.72
C ARG A 172 -13.53 9.16 -22.35
N ASP A 173 -14.82 8.86 -22.18
CA ASP A 173 -15.84 9.87 -21.88
C ASP A 173 -15.60 10.52 -20.51
N TYR A 174 -15.16 9.74 -19.52
CA TYR A 174 -14.74 10.26 -18.22
C TYR A 174 -13.56 11.24 -18.38
N GLY A 175 -12.55 10.85 -19.16
CA GLY A 175 -11.37 11.67 -19.41
C GLY A 175 -11.73 12.99 -20.10
N ARG A 176 -12.60 12.94 -21.11
CA ARG A 176 -13.09 14.15 -21.81
C ARG A 176 -13.86 15.08 -20.89
N ASP A 177 -14.82 14.56 -20.13
CA ASP A 177 -15.66 15.36 -19.23
C ASP A 177 -14.88 15.97 -18.05
N ARG A 178 -13.68 15.45 -17.76
CA ARG A 178 -12.85 15.83 -16.61
C ARG A 178 -11.42 16.18 -17.02
N LEU A 179 -11.20 16.56 -18.27
CA LEU A 179 -9.87 16.73 -18.85
C LEU A 179 -9.00 17.68 -18.02
N GLY A 180 -9.53 18.85 -17.64
CA GLY A 180 -8.84 19.82 -16.78
C GLY A 180 -8.60 19.37 -15.33
N GLU A 181 -9.24 18.28 -14.89
CA GLU A 181 -9.07 17.69 -13.55
C GLU A 181 -8.20 16.42 -13.57
N LEU A 182 -7.83 15.92 -14.76
CA LEU A 182 -6.99 14.74 -14.89
C LEU A 182 -5.61 15.01 -14.34
N ARG A 183 -5.02 13.95 -13.76
CA ARG A 183 -3.63 13.98 -13.32
C ARG A 183 -2.82 13.13 -14.25
N LEU A 184 -1.81 13.76 -14.81
CA LEU A 184 -0.87 13.05 -15.64
C LEU A 184 -0.10 12.04 -14.80
N GLY A 185 0.00 10.83 -15.32
CA GLY A 185 0.95 9.85 -14.86
C GLY A 185 2.37 10.35 -15.09
N ARG A 186 3.29 9.82 -14.31
CA ARG A 186 4.72 10.02 -14.51
C ARG A 186 5.36 8.64 -14.59
N ARG A 187 6.50 8.56 -15.27
CA ARG A 187 7.34 7.37 -15.22
C ARG A 187 7.79 7.20 -13.76
N GLU A 188 7.17 6.27 -13.06
CA GLU A 188 7.60 5.88 -11.72
C GLU A 188 8.69 4.82 -11.89
N ASP A 189 9.85 5.04 -11.27
CA ASP A 189 10.78 3.93 -11.06
C ASP A 189 10.16 2.98 -10.04
N VAL A 190 9.60 1.87 -10.54
CA VAL A 190 8.97 0.84 -9.73
C VAL A 190 9.96 -0.23 -9.29
N THR A 191 11.24 -0.11 -9.65
CA THR A 191 12.26 -1.14 -9.41
C THR A 191 12.41 -1.41 -7.92
N LEU A 192 12.68 -0.37 -7.13
CA LEU A 192 12.78 -0.47 -5.67
C LEU A 192 11.49 -1.06 -5.07
N ASP A 193 10.33 -0.59 -5.54
CA ASP A 193 9.03 -1.01 -5.05
C ASP A 193 8.75 -2.51 -5.32
N CYS A 194 9.10 -2.98 -6.52
CA CYS A 194 9.03 -4.38 -6.94
C CYS A 194 9.98 -5.27 -6.14
N LEU A 195 11.24 -4.87 -5.99
CA LEU A 195 12.25 -5.60 -5.23
C LEU A 195 11.84 -5.72 -3.76
N MET A 196 11.40 -4.62 -3.14
CA MET A 196 10.91 -4.62 -1.76
C MET A 196 9.61 -5.40 -1.59
N ALA A 197 8.69 -5.37 -2.56
CA ALA A 197 7.51 -6.22 -2.57
C ALA A 197 7.90 -7.70 -2.60
N ARG A 198 8.83 -8.08 -3.48
CA ARG A 198 9.30 -9.46 -3.59
C ARG A 198 10.02 -9.92 -2.32
N GLN A 199 10.89 -9.08 -1.74
CA GLN A 199 11.56 -9.38 -0.48
C GLN A 199 10.55 -9.66 0.64
N ARG A 200 9.49 -8.85 0.75
CA ARG A 200 8.41 -9.06 1.74
C ARG A 200 7.69 -10.40 1.54
N GLN A 201 7.36 -10.75 0.30
CA GLN A 201 6.73 -12.03 -0.04
C GLN A 201 7.61 -13.21 0.36
N LEU A 202 8.91 -13.17 0.00
CA LEU A 202 9.87 -14.21 0.33
C LEU A 202 10.05 -14.35 1.86
N LYS A 203 10.19 -13.25 2.59
CA LYS A 203 10.23 -13.25 4.07
C LYS A 203 8.98 -13.88 4.68
N ALA A 204 7.80 -13.58 4.13
CA ALA A 204 6.54 -14.16 4.62
C ALA A 204 6.46 -15.67 4.38
N MET A 205 6.85 -16.14 3.18
CA MET A 205 6.91 -17.57 2.88
C MET A 205 7.92 -18.28 3.79
N ARG A 206 9.12 -17.71 3.97
CA ARG A 206 10.16 -18.26 4.84
C ARG A 206 9.68 -18.37 6.28
N HIS A 207 9.01 -17.34 6.79
CA HIS A 207 8.43 -17.36 8.13
C HIS A 207 7.37 -18.47 8.27
N ALA A 208 6.50 -18.63 7.27
CA ALA A 208 5.50 -19.70 7.26
C ALA A 208 6.17 -21.09 7.31
N GLU A 209 7.21 -21.32 6.51
CA GLU A 209 7.96 -22.60 6.55
C GLU A 209 8.65 -22.82 7.89
N ALA A 210 9.27 -21.79 8.47
CA ALA A 210 9.90 -21.90 9.79
C ALA A 210 8.88 -22.27 10.89
N CYS A 211 7.67 -21.71 10.84
CA CYS A 211 6.59 -22.09 11.75
C CYS A 211 6.15 -23.55 11.55
N ARG A 212 6.08 -24.04 10.30
CA ARG A 212 5.76 -25.44 10.02
C ARG A 212 6.84 -26.37 10.55
N LEU A 213 8.12 -26.06 10.31
CA LEU A 213 9.28 -26.83 10.78
C LEU A 213 9.27 -27.01 12.30
N ALA A 214 8.89 -25.97 13.05
CA ALA A 214 8.81 -26.01 14.51
C ALA A 214 7.79 -27.03 15.06
N THR A 215 6.83 -27.45 14.24
CA THR A 215 5.75 -28.38 14.63
C THR A 215 5.80 -29.71 13.88
N ALA A 216 6.74 -29.90 12.95
CA ALA A 216 6.82 -31.08 12.09
C ALA A 216 7.40 -32.29 12.85
N PRO A 217 6.65 -33.41 12.98
CA PRO A 217 7.05 -34.56 13.79
C PRO A 217 7.86 -35.62 13.03
N LEU A 218 7.84 -35.62 11.69
CA LEU A 218 8.50 -36.64 10.86
C LEU A 218 9.74 -36.07 10.18
N ASP A 219 10.87 -36.75 10.28
CA ASP A 219 12.15 -36.29 9.73
C ASP A 219 12.11 -36.06 8.21
N ALA A 220 11.41 -36.91 7.46
CA ALA A 220 11.23 -36.73 6.02
C ALA A 220 10.50 -35.41 5.69
N VAL A 221 9.52 -35.01 6.51
CA VAL A 221 8.80 -33.73 6.34
C VAL A 221 9.68 -32.56 6.76
N ARG A 222 10.45 -32.70 7.85
CA ARG A 222 11.41 -31.69 8.31
C ARG A 222 12.44 -31.38 7.23
N SER A 223 13.06 -32.43 6.66
CA SER A 223 14.04 -32.30 5.57
C SER A 223 13.44 -31.58 4.35
N SER A 224 12.21 -31.93 3.94
CA SER A 224 11.54 -31.22 2.84
C SER A 224 11.28 -29.74 3.14
N ILE A 225 10.90 -29.37 4.36
CA ILE A 225 10.69 -27.98 4.76
C ILE A 225 12.02 -27.21 4.80
N GLU A 226 13.08 -27.83 5.32
CA GLU A 226 14.42 -27.27 5.36
C GLU A 226 14.94 -26.96 3.95
N ASP A 227 14.73 -27.84 2.98
CA ASP A 227 15.08 -27.59 1.57
C ASP A 227 14.37 -26.35 1.00
N VAL A 228 13.08 -26.17 1.31
CA VAL A 228 12.32 -24.98 0.91
C VAL A 228 12.89 -23.72 1.58
N ILE A 229 13.21 -23.78 2.88
CA ILE A 229 13.82 -22.65 3.59
C ILE A 229 15.16 -22.27 2.94
N VAL A 230 16.02 -23.24 2.61
CA VAL A 230 17.30 -23.00 1.92
C VAL A 230 17.07 -22.32 0.57
N HIS A 231 16.07 -22.76 -0.20
CA HIS A 231 15.73 -22.11 -1.48
C HIS A 231 15.24 -20.67 -1.29
N LEU A 232 14.38 -20.43 -0.29
CA LEU A 232 13.88 -19.10 0.03
C LEU A 232 14.99 -18.16 0.51
N ASP A 233 15.95 -18.66 1.28
CA ASP A 233 17.12 -17.90 1.73
C ASP A 233 18.03 -17.51 0.56
N LYS A 234 18.26 -18.41 -0.40
CA LYS A 234 18.97 -18.09 -1.65
C LYS A 234 18.23 -17.02 -2.46
N ALA A 235 16.91 -17.15 -2.59
CA ALA A 235 16.10 -16.16 -3.30
C ALA A 235 16.11 -14.78 -2.59
N LEU A 236 16.11 -14.75 -1.26
CA LEU A 236 16.25 -13.52 -0.48
C LEU A 236 17.61 -12.86 -0.69
N ALA A 237 18.69 -13.64 -0.72
CA ALA A 237 20.03 -13.15 -0.99
C ALA A 237 20.13 -12.53 -2.40
N ALA A 238 19.55 -13.18 -3.42
CA ALA A 238 19.52 -12.65 -4.78
C ALA A 238 18.79 -11.30 -4.86
N ILE A 239 17.63 -11.16 -4.18
CA ILE A 239 16.90 -9.89 -4.12
C ILE A 239 17.68 -8.82 -3.34
N ALA A 240 18.44 -9.20 -2.32
CA ALA A 240 19.29 -8.26 -1.58
C ALA A 240 20.42 -7.69 -2.46
N VAL A 241 21.00 -8.51 -3.35
CA VAL A 241 22.01 -8.04 -4.33
C VAL A 241 21.40 -7.03 -5.31
N GLU A 242 20.21 -7.30 -5.85
CA GLU A 242 19.54 -6.35 -6.75
C GLU A 242 19.14 -5.05 -6.05
N LEU A 243 18.75 -5.10 -4.78
CA LEU A 243 18.50 -3.90 -3.97
C LEU A 243 19.76 -3.07 -3.80
N ALA A 244 20.89 -3.71 -3.44
CA ALA A 244 22.16 -3.01 -3.30
C ALA A 244 22.61 -2.37 -4.62
N ARG A 245 22.48 -3.07 -5.75
CA ARG A 245 22.77 -2.52 -7.09
C ARG A 245 21.91 -1.31 -7.40
N HIS A 246 20.61 -1.37 -7.11
CA HIS A 246 19.71 -0.24 -7.32
C HIS A 246 20.07 0.97 -6.42
N GLU A 247 20.49 0.72 -5.18
CA GLU A 247 20.98 1.77 -4.27
C GLU A 247 22.25 2.44 -4.79
N ASP A 248 23.22 1.66 -5.30
CA ASP A 248 24.47 2.18 -5.88
C ASP A 248 24.21 3.07 -7.12
N GLU A 249 23.17 2.75 -7.90
CA GLU A 249 22.74 3.52 -9.07
C GLU A 249 22.01 4.83 -8.70
N HIS A 250 21.55 4.97 -7.45
CA HIS A 250 20.69 6.08 -6.99
C HIS A 250 21.19 6.68 -5.66
N PRO A 251 22.28 7.47 -5.69
CA PRO A 251 22.86 8.07 -4.48
C PRO A 251 21.92 9.03 -3.74
N ASP A 252 20.89 9.55 -4.41
CA ASP A 252 19.84 10.34 -3.77
C ASP A 252 19.02 9.51 -2.77
N LEU A 253 18.84 8.20 -3.02
CA LEU A 253 18.14 7.30 -2.11
C LEU A 253 18.92 7.12 -0.80
N ALA A 254 20.25 7.00 -0.87
CA ALA A 254 21.10 6.89 0.31
C ALA A 254 20.99 8.14 1.20
N PHE A 255 21.02 9.32 0.60
CA PHE A 255 20.79 10.59 1.31
C PHE A 255 19.40 10.63 1.96
N LYS A 256 18.34 10.30 1.19
CA LYS A 256 16.97 10.28 1.69
C LYS A 256 16.81 9.29 2.85
N GLU A 257 17.41 8.11 2.73
CA GLU A 257 17.42 7.08 3.78
C GLU A 257 18.05 7.58 5.07
N GLU A 258 19.25 8.16 5.00
CA GLU A 258 19.97 8.72 6.15
C GLU A 258 19.10 9.77 6.86
N VAL A 259 18.48 10.67 6.11
CA VAL A 259 17.57 11.69 6.65
C VAL A 259 16.41 11.05 7.42
N LEU A 260 15.80 9.99 6.88
CA LEU A 260 14.68 9.29 7.54
C LEU A 260 15.11 8.53 8.79
N CYS A 261 16.31 7.95 8.81
CA CYS A 261 16.88 7.20 9.94
C CYS A 261 17.13 8.06 11.19
N HIS A 262 17.19 9.39 11.06
CA HIS A 262 17.24 10.29 12.22
C HIS A 262 15.99 10.25 13.11
N GLN A 263 14.84 9.80 12.58
CA GLN A 263 13.63 9.66 13.38
C GLN A 263 13.69 8.40 14.24
N ILE A 264 13.56 8.55 15.55
CA ILE A 264 13.53 7.42 16.50
C ILE A 264 12.49 6.38 16.05
N GLY A 265 12.95 5.14 15.92
CA GLY A 265 12.15 3.98 15.51
C GLY A 265 12.20 3.69 14.01
N VAL A 266 12.76 4.58 13.19
CA VAL A 266 13.02 4.33 11.77
C VAL A 266 14.45 3.84 11.61
N ALA A 267 14.61 2.72 10.90
CA ALA A 267 15.89 2.15 10.50
C ALA A 267 15.87 1.93 8.97
N GLU A 268 17.02 1.58 8.40
CA GLU A 268 17.26 1.41 6.96
C GLU A 268 16.11 0.70 6.23
N GLN A 269 15.72 -0.51 6.68
CA GLN A 269 14.62 -1.26 6.05
C GLN A 269 13.27 -0.53 6.05
N THR A 270 13.00 0.24 7.11
CA THR A 270 11.78 1.06 7.18
C THR A 270 11.89 2.26 6.25
N ALA A 271 13.02 2.95 6.27
CA ALA A 271 13.29 4.12 5.43
C ALA A 271 13.16 3.74 3.95
N ARG A 272 13.87 2.70 3.49
CA ARG A 272 13.74 2.13 2.14
C ARG A 272 12.29 1.77 1.82
N GLY A 273 11.60 1.11 2.76
CA GLY A 273 10.21 0.71 2.60
C GLY A 273 9.27 1.89 2.41
N LEU A 274 9.55 3.02 3.06
CA LEU A 274 8.80 4.25 2.87
C LEU A 274 9.16 4.93 1.55
N LEU A 275 10.43 5.00 1.17
CA LEU A 275 10.87 5.61 -0.10
C LEU A 275 10.32 4.85 -1.31
N ALA A 276 10.30 3.53 -1.24
CA ALA A 276 9.70 2.68 -2.26
C ALA A 276 8.20 2.96 -2.38
N LEU A 277 7.47 2.85 -1.26
CA LEU A 277 6.02 2.92 -1.27
C LEU A 277 5.46 4.35 -1.32
N LEU A 278 6.27 5.38 -1.07
CA LEU A 278 5.94 6.81 -1.09
C LEU A 278 7.07 7.60 -1.77
N PRO A 279 7.25 7.48 -3.09
CA PRO A 279 8.20 8.32 -3.82
C PRO A 279 7.89 9.81 -3.67
N GLU A 280 6.65 10.17 -3.34
CA GLU A 280 6.21 11.56 -3.12
C GLU A 280 6.60 12.12 -1.73
N LEU A 281 7.25 11.33 -0.87
CA LEU A 281 7.67 11.75 0.46
C LEU A 281 8.64 12.93 0.37
N GLY A 282 8.33 14.01 1.10
CA GLY A 282 9.08 15.27 1.03
C GLY A 282 8.51 16.28 0.03
N GLY A 283 7.74 15.85 -0.98
CA GLY A 283 7.13 16.74 -1.97
C GLY A 283 5.68 17.14 -1.66
N LEU A 284 4.98 16.39 -0.80
CA LEU A 284 3.55 16.61 -0.54
C LEU A 284 3.27 17.43 0.72
N GLY A 285 2.10 18.08 0.75
CA GLY A 285 1.53 18.67 1.96
C GLY A 285 1.09 17.63 2.99
N CYS A 286 0.98 18.05 4.26
CA CYS A 286 0.67 17.15 5.38
C CYS A 286 -0.67 16.40 5.21
N LYS A 287 -1.68 17.06 4.65
CA LYS A 287 -3.00 16.44 4.43
C LYS A 287 -2.94 15.42 3.29
N GLU A 288 -2.18 15.72 2.25
CA GLU A 288 -2.01 14.85 1.08
C GLU A 288 -1.27 13.58 1.45
N ILE A 289 -0.08 13.68 2.08
CA ILE A 289 0.72 12.51 2.44
C ILE A 289 0.00 11.58 3.43
N THR A 290 -0.76 12.14 4.37
CA THR A 290 -1.53 11.33 5.33
C THR A 290 -2.78 10.70 4.72
N SER A 291 -3.40 11.35 3.73
CA SER A 291 -4.46 10.73 2.93
C SER A 291 -3.87 9.62 2.06
N LEU A 292 -2.71 9.87 1.45
CA LEU A 292 -2.00 8.93 0.60
C LEU A 292 -1.64 7.65 1.37
N GLY A 293 -1.07 7.79 2.57
CA GLY A 293 -0.77 6.66 3.46
C GLY A 293 -1.99 6.00 4.11
N GLY A 294 -3.22 6.47 3.87
CA GLY A 294 -4.44 5.90 4.47
C GLY A 294 -4.54 6.11 5.99
N LEU A 295 -3.94 7.20 6.49
CA LEU A 295 -3.87 7.59 7.89
C LEU A 295 -4.77 8.80 8.22
N ALA A 296 -5.38 9.42 7.20
CA ALA A 296 -6.33 10.49 7.39
C ALA A 296 -7.67 9.97 7.98
N PRO A 297 -8.20 10.57 9.05
CA PRO A 297 -9.53 10.25 9.56
C PRO A 297 -10.61 10.56 8.51
N ARG A 298 -11.61 9.68 8.34
CA ARG A 298 -12.83 9.97 7.59
C ARG A 298 -13.96 10.38 8.50
N VAL A 299 -14.61 11.48 8.13
CA VAL A 299 -15.89 11.89 8.67
C VAL A 299 -16.97 11.19 7.84
N HIS A 300 -17.77 10.34 8.48
CA HIS A 300 -18.98 9.77 7.91
C HIS A 300 -20.15 10.29 8.74
N GLU A 301 -20.62 11.48 8.38
CA GLU A 301 -21.79 12.11 8.97
C GLU A 301 -22.86 12.20 7.88
N SER A 302 -23.99 11.51 8.09
CA SER A 302 -25.18 11.62 7.25
C SER A 302 -26.40 11.65 8.17
N GLY A 303 -27.06 12.82 8.26
CA GLY A 303 -28.18 13.04 9.16
C GLY A 303 -27.85 12.75 10.63
N SER A 304 -28.73 12.03 11.32
CA SER A 304 -28.62 11.66 12.74
C SER A 304 -27.67 10.48 13.04
N ILE A 305 -27.06 9.86 12.01
CA ILE A 305 -26.21 8.68 12.18
C ILE A 305 -24.74 9.11 12.30
N ARG A 306 -24.20 9.04 13.52
CA ARG A 306 -22.75 9.10 13.79
C ARG A 306 -22.16 7.69 13.74
N LYS A 307 -21.73 7.23 12.56
CA LYS A 307 -20.94 5.98 12.46
C LYS A 307 -19.55 6.19 13.07
N ARG A 308 -18.92 5.12 13.57
CA ARG A 308 -17.52 5.18 14.03
C ARG A 308 -16.63 5.71 12.89
N ARG A 309 -15.84 6.75 13.18
CA ARG A 309 -14.92 7.35 12.21
C ARG A 309 -13.94 6.29 11.71
N GLY A 310 -14.02 5.99 10.42
CA GLY A 310 -13.10 5.11 9.72
C GLY A 310 -11.81 5.86 9.31
N LEU A 311 -10.87 5.12 8.74
CA LEU A 311 -9.73 5.72 8.04
C LEU A 311 -10.06 5.92 6.57
N ALA A 312 -9.39 6.89 5.96
CA ALA A 312 -9.39 7.01 4.52
C ALA A 312 -8.72 5.79 3.86
N PRO A 313 -9.20 5.34 2.69
CA PRO A 313 -8.47 4.44 1.83
C PRO A 313 -7.16 5.12 1.43
N GLY A 314 -6.10 4.32 1.36
CA GLY A 314 -4.74 4.77 1.08
C GLY A 314 -3.79 3.57 0.99
N ARG A 315 -2.48 3.83 0.84
CA ARG A 315 -1.41 2.83 0.70
C ARG A 315 -1.34 2.02 1.97
N THR A 316 -2.11 0.92 2.05
CA THR A 316 -2.25 0.13 3.28
C THR A 316 -0.90 -0.41 3.75
N SER A 317 0.00 -0.70 2.80
CA SER A 317 1.39 -1.06 3.01
C SER A 317 2.16 -0.05 3.89
N ILE A 318 1.81 1.24 3.85
CA ILE A 318 2.45 2.29 4.68
C ILE A 318 2.13 2.09 6.16
N LYS A 319 0.90 1.71 6.47
CA LYS A 319 0.53 1.40 7.87
C LYS A 319 1.31 0.19 8.39
N VAL A 320 1.56 -0.80 7.53
CA VAL A 320 2.35 -1.99 7.89
C VAL A 320 3.80 -1.58 8.16
N VAL A 321 4.41 -0.81 7.27
CA VAL A 321 5.79 -0.32 7.42
C VAL A 321 5.95 0.57 8.64
N LEU A 322 5.00 1.48 8.92
CA LEU A 322 5.06 2.39 10.07
C LEU A 322 4.69 1.74 11.42
N PHE A 323 4.14 0.52 11.45
CA PHE A 323 3.63 -0.07 12.70
C PHE A 323 4.72 -0.30 13.75
N ASN A 324 5.80 -0.97 13.36
CA ASN A 324 6.92 -1.24 14.28
C ASN A 324 7.68 0.04 14.65
N PRO A 325 8.00 0.94 13.70
CA PRO A 325 8.56 2.26 14.02
C PRO A 325 7.70 3.05 15.01
N ALA A 326 6.38 3.09 14.80
CA ALA A 326 5.46 3.76 15.72
C ALA A 326 5.49 3.14 17.10
N ARG A 327 5.50 1.81 17.21
CA ARG A 327 5.61 1.10 18.48
C ARG A 327 6.93 1.41 19.19
N THR A 328 8.04 1.51 18.47
CA THR A 328 9.35 1.90 19.02
C THR A 328 9.34 3.36 19.46
N ALA A 329 8.86 4.28 18.63
CA ALA A 329 8.73 5.70 18.97
C ALA A 329 7.86 5.93 20.21
N MET A 330 6.75 5.20 20.35
CA MET A 330 5.90 5.22 21.56
C MET A 330 6.65 4.84 22.85
N ARG A 331 7.75 4.09 22.75
CA ARG A 331 8.55 3.60 23.88
C ARG A 331 9.82 4.40 24.14
N PHE A 332 10.36 5.08 23.13
CA PHE A 332 11.67 5.72 23.24
C PHE A 332 11.68 7.21 22.87
N ASP A 333 10.80 7.69 21.99
CA ASP A 333 10.71 9.11 21.63
C ASP A 333 9.93 9.90 22.71
N PRO A 334 10.55 10.85 23.42
CA PRO A 334 9.90 11.60 24.49
C PRO A 334 8.66 12.40 24.03
N GLN A 335 8.71 12.99 22.83
CA GLN A 335 7.62 13.80 22.30
C GLN A 335 6.44 12.93 21.85
N ILE A 336 6.70 11.73 21.36
CA ILE A 336 5.66 10.75 21.02
C ILE A 336 5.06 10.13 22.30
N LYS A 337 5.87 9.86 23.33
CA LYS A 337 5.37 9.40 24.64
C LYS A 337 4.39 10.38 25.25
N GLU A 338 4.74 11.67 25.27
CA GLU A 338 3.88 12.72 25.80
C GLU A 338 2.57 12.79 24.99
N PHE A 339 2.67 12.78 23.67
CA PHE A 339 1.51 12.75 22.78
C PHE A 339 0.58 11.56 23.06
N CYS A 340 1.13 10.36 23.24
CA CYS A 340 0.37 9.17 23.59
C CYS A 340 -0.33 9.32 24.95
N SER A 341 0.36 9.84 25.95
CA SER A 341 -0.18 10.03 27.30
C SER A 341 -1.35 10.99 27.30
N ARG A 342 -1.27 12.11 26.55
CA ARG A 342 -2.40 13.03 26.36
C ARG A 342 -3.61 12.37 25.69
N LEU A 343 -3.39 11.47 24.72
CA LEU A 343 -4.49 10.74 24.07
C LEU A 343 -5.12 9.70 25.00
N ARG A 344 -4.31 9.00 25.82
CA ARG A 344 -4.82 8.07 26.85
C ARG A 344 -5.66 8.79 27.89
N ALA A 345 -5.20 9.95 28.38
CA ALA A 345 -5.95 10.79 29.32
C ALA A 345 -7.32 11.23 28.76
N ARG A 346 -7.45 11.34 27.44
CA ARG A 346 -8.72 11.63 26.73
C ARG A 346 -9.57 10.38 26.44
N GLY A 347 -9.25 9.23 27.04
CA GLY A 347 -9.98 7.97 26.88
C GLY A 347 -9.89 7.35 25.48
N LYS A 348 -8.84 7.68 24.70
CA LYS A 348 -8.73 7.14 23.32
C LYS A 348 -8.28 5.67 23.34
N PRO A 349 -8.93 4.77 22.57
CA PRO A 349 -8.51 3.37 22.47
C PRO A 349 -7.10 3.23 21.92
N GLY A 350 -6.37 2.18 22.35
CA GLY A 350 -4.98 1.95 21.92
C GLY A 350 -4.78 1.89 20.41
N LYS A 351 -5.71 1.28 19.66
CA LYS A 351 -5.66 1.25 18.18
C LYS A 351 -5.74 2.66 17.56
N VAL A 352 -6.53 3.56 18.15
CA VAL A 352 -6.64 4.96 17.68
C VAL A 352 -5.35 5.72 17.97
N ILE A 353 -4.73 5.48 19.13
CA ILE A 353 -3.44 6.07 19.50
C ILE A 353 -2.35 5.62 18.53
N MET A 354 -2.27 4.32 18.23
CA MET A 354 -1.29 3.79 17.27
C MET A 354 -1.39 4.48 15.90
N VAL A 355 -2.61 4.58 15.35
CA VAL A 355 -2.83 5.26 14.06
C VAL A 355 -2.49 6.75 14.14
N ALA A 356 -2.80 7.42 15.25
CA ALA A 356 -2.42 8.82 15.46
C ALA A 356 -0.90 9.02 15.52
N VAL A 357 -0.17 8.08 16.11
CA VAL A 357 1.30 8.08 16.14
C VAL A 357 1.86 7.86 14.74
N MET A 358 1.40 6.84 14.01
CA MET A 358 1.81 6.61 12.61
C MET A 358 1.58 7.87 11.76
N ARG A 359 0.42 8.51 11.89
CA ARG A 359 0.10 9.77 11.19
C ARG A 359 1.09 10.87 11.56
N LYS A 360 1.40 11.03 12.85
CA LYS A 360 2.34 12.05 13.33
C LYS A 360 3.76 11.79 12.84
N MET A 361 4.21 10.53 12.84
CA MET A 361 5.51 10.14 12.29
C MET A 361 5.59 10.39 10.79
N LEU A 362 4.59 9.98 10.01
CA LEU A 362 4.59 10.21 8.56
C LEU A 362 4.69 11.69 8.21
N VAL A 363 3.99 12.56 8.95
CA VAL A 363 4.08 14.02 8.77
C VAL A 363 5.49 14.54 9.12
N ARG A 364 6.11 14.03 10.19
CA ARG A 364 7.48 14.40 10.57
C ARG A 364 8.50 13.99 9.51
N LEU A 365 8.45 12.74 9.07
CA LEU A 365 9.33 12.20 8.04
C LEU A 365 9.21 12.99 6.73
N ASN A 366 7.99 13.31 6.32
CA ASN A 366 7.75 14.15 5.15
C ASN A 366 8.33 15.56 5.30
N ALA A 367 8.20 16.18 6.48
CA ALA A 367 8.77 17.51 6.73
C ALA A 367 10.31 17.47 6.81
N GLN A 368 10.89 16.49 7.51
CA GLN A 368 12.34 16.31 7.61
C GLN A 368 12.97 16.15 6.24
N LEU A 369 12.37 15.31 5.38
CA LEU A 369 12.89 15.06 4.06
C LEU A 369 12.78 16.29 3.16
N ARG A 370 11.64 16.99 3.19
CA ARG A 370 11.47 18.26 2.47
C ARG A 370 12.53 19.28 2.86
N ASP A 371 12.74 19.47 4.17
CA ASP A 371 13.66 20.48 4.69
C ASP A 371 15.13 20.09 4.41
N ALA A 372 15.44 18.78 4.36
CA ALA A 372 16.76 18.28 3.98
C ALA A 372 17.03 18.46 2.48
N ILE A 373 16.06 18.15 1.61
CA ILE A 373 16.15 18.36 0.15
C ILE A 373 16.37 19.85 -0.16
N ALA A 374 15.63 20.74 0.52
CA ALA A 374 15.77 22.19 0.33
C ALA A 374 17.14 22.74 0.73
N LYS A 375 17.87 22.05 1.62
CA LYS A 375 19.21 22.42 2.10
C LYS A 375 20.33 21.70 1.35
N ALA A 376 20.02 20.67 0.58
CA ALA A 376 21.01 19.87 -0.13
C ALA A 376 21.60 20.68 -1.31
N PRO A 377 22.91 20.57 -1.58
CA PRO A 377 23.50 21.14 -2.78
C PRO A 377 22.85 20.52 -4.04
N ALA A 378 22.72 21.29 -5.11
CA ALA A 378 21.92 20.95 -6.31
C ALA A 378 22.19 19.57 -6.93
N ALA A 379 23.36 18.97 -6.69
CA ALA A 379 23.72 17.63 -7.15
C ALA A 379 23.04 16.47 -6.39
N ALA A 380 22.60 16.69 -5.13
CA ALA A 380 21.91 15.69 -4.32
C ALA A 380 20.37 15.83 -4.34
N ALA A 381 19.87 16.96 -4.84
CA ALA A 381 18.44 17.27 -4.94
C ALA A 381 17.82 16.93 -6.31
N ALA A 382 18.64 16.64 -7.33
CA ALA A 382 18.19 16.48 -8.71
C ALA A 382 18.36 15.03 -9.21
N ARG A 383 17.29 14.24 -9.09
CA ARG A 383 16.68 13.43 -10.17
C ARG A 383 15.39 12.76 -9.67
#